data_AF-A0A8J2VS53-F1
#
_entry.id   AF-A0A8J2VS53-F1
#
_cell.length_a   1.000
_cell.length_b   1.000
_cell.length_c   1.000
_cell.angle_alpha   90.00
_cell.angle_beta   90.00
_cell.angle_gamma   90.00
#
_symmetry.space_group_name_H-M   'P 1'
#
loop_
_entity.id
_entity.type
_entity.pdbx_description
1 polymer ?
#
loop_
_entity_poly.entity_id
_entity_poly.type
_entity_poly.pdbx_seq_one_letter_code
_entity_poly.pdbx_strand_id
1 'polypeptide(L)'
;MIELDEVEANVIRATIFEDKCTENPRKKFKQEVLRSFGDYHNDRRCNELVACAVALIKESDINGTAATKAAARVLDRACRSYRASLTVSSHISSAAKRAKLFKDYEVILDQLNQDQRVAAIFTVDQPLRDWFDGLAGQVLTVLSKYEGRNV
;
A
#
# COMPACT_ATOMS: atom_id res chain seq x y z
N MET A 1 -3.63 -5.57 1.15
CA MET A 1 -3.09 -6.77 1.85
C MET A 1 -4.09 -7.16 2.90
N ILE A 2 -4.32 -8.45 3.09
CA ILE A 2 -5.12 -8.97 4.21
C ILE A 2 -4.22 -9.79 5.11
N GLU A 3 -4.55 -9.79 6.39
CA GLU A 3 -3.98 -10.68 7.39
C GLU A 3 -5.10 -11.58 7.88
N LEU A 4 -4.83 -12.88 7.85
CA LEU A 4 -5.77 -13.91 8.27
C LEU A 4 -5.48 -14.27 9.72
N ASP A 5 -6.54 -14.62 10.44
CA ASP A 5 -6.38 -15.27 11.74
C ASP A 5 -5.72 -16.65 11.56
N GLU A 6 -4.84 -17.04 12.48
CA GLU A 6 -4.09 -18.31 12.39
C GLU A 6 -4.97 -19.52 12.73
N VAL A 7 -6.09 -19.30 13.43
CA VAL A 7 -6.99 -20.35 13.92
C VAL A 7 -8.36 -20.24 13.27
N GLU A 8 -8.88 -19.02 13.14
CA GLU A 8 -10.17 -18.77 12.51
C GLU A 8 -10.03 -18.48 11.01
N ALA A 9 -10.96 -18.97 10.19
CA ALA A 9 -11.01 -18.64 8.76
C ALA A 9 -11.53 -17.21 8.53
N ASN A 10 -10.78 -16.22 8.99
CA ASN A 10 -11.24 -14.84 9.12
C ASN A 10 -10.14 -13.83 8.78
N VAL A 11 -10.54 -12.67 8.27
CA VAL A 11 -9.62 -11.52 8.09
C VAL A 11 -9.63 -10.69 9.37
N ILE A 12 -8.45 -10.52 9.96
CA ILE A 12 -8.25 -9.71 11.17
C ILE A 12 -7.84 -8.27 10.84
N ARG A 13 -7.14 -8.08 9.72
CA ARG A 13 -6.69 -6.76 9.25
C ARG A 13 -6.66 -6.69 7.73
N ALA A 14 -7.14 -5.59 7.19
CA ALA A 14 -7.07 -5.24 5.78
C ALA A 14 -6.29 -3.93 5.65
N THR A 15 -5.06 -4.01 5.15
CA THR A 15 -4.24 -2.81 4.93
C THR A 15 -4.42 -2.28 3.51
N ILE A 16 -4.88 -1.04 3.43
CA ILE A 16 -5.06 -0.24 2.21
C ILE A 16 -3.83 0.64 2.05
N PHE A 17 -3.15 0.53 0.90
CA PHE A 17 -1.89 1.22 0.64
C PHE A 17 -2.07 2.31 -0.40
N GLU A 18 -1.47 3.47 -0.14
CA GLU A 18 -1.28 4.54 -1.14
C GLU A 18 0.16 5.02 -1.05
N ASP A 19 1.06 4.18 -1.57
CA ASP A 19 2.49 4.47 -1.62
C ASP A 19 2.82 5.29 -2.88
N LYS A 20 3.58 6.38 -2.74
CA LYS A 20 3.90 7.28 -3.86
C LYS A 20 5.39 7.61 -3.92
N CYS A 21 5.94 7.51 -5.13
CA CYS A 21 7.20 8.12 -5.51
C CYS A 21 6.95 9.54 -6.01
N THR A 22 7.55 10.55 -5.38
CA THR A 22 7.29 11.97 -5.63
C THR A 22 8.41 12.86 -5.10
N GLU A 23 8.65 13.98 -5.77
CA GLU A 23 9.53 15.07 -5.31
C GLU A 23 8.81 16.02 -4.34
N ASN A 24 7.47 15.98 -4.32
CA ASN A 24 6.62 16.84 -3.50
C ASN A 24 5.78 16.01 -2.51
N PRO A 25 6.42 15.35 -1.51
CA PRO A 25 5.78 14.33 -0.69
C PRO A 25 4.62 14.87 0.14
N ARG A 26 4.76 16.06 0.75
CA ARG A 26 3.66 16.66 1.55
C ARG A 26 2.44 17.00 0.71
N LYS A 27 2.64 17.59 -0.48
CA LYS A 27 1.56 17.94 -1.41
C LYS A 27 0.83 16.68 -1.87
N LYS A 28 1.60 15.66 -2.28
CA LYS A 28 1.08 14.36 -2.73
C LYS A 28 0.29 13.65 -1.63
N PHE A 29 0.82 13.66 -0.40
CA PHE A 29 0.12 13.12 0.75
C PHE A 29 -1.23 13.79 0.94
N LYS A 30 -1.26 15.13 0.99
CA LYS A 30 -2.49 15.90 1.26
C LYS A 30 -3.56 15.74 0.18
N GLN A 31 -3.14 15.84 -1.09
CA GLN A 31 -4.08 16.02 -2.20
C GLN A 31 -4.55 14.69 -2.80
N GLU A 32 -3.75 13.64 -2.70
CA GLU A 32 -4.02 12.36 -3.37
C GLU A 32 -4.17 11.22 -2.37
N VAL A 33 -3.14 10.96 -1.56
CA VAL A 33 -3.14 9.82 -0.62
C VAL A 33 -4.31 9.93 0.35
N LEU A 34 -4.40 11.09 1.01
CA LEU A 34 -5.46 11.42 1.94
C LEU A 34 -6.86 11.34 1.29
N ARG A 35 -7.02 11.91 0.10
CA ARG A 35 -8.29 11.81 -0.64
C ARG A 35 -8.68 10.36 -0.93
N SER A 36 -7.75 9.55 -1.43
CA SER A 36 -7.99 8.14 -1.75
C SER A 36 -8.37 7.34 -0.51
N PHE A 37 -7.69 7.54 0.61
CA PHE A 37 -8.09 6.92 1.89
C PHE A 37 -9.49 7.31 2.32
N GLY A 38 -9.86 8.58 2.16
CA GLY A 38 -11.23 9.05 2.40
C GLY A 38 -12.25 8.32 1.52
N ASP A 39 -11.94 8.11 0.24
CA ASP A 39 -12.85 7.38 -0.66
C ASP A 39 -13.00 5.90 -0.26
N TYR A 40 -11.91 5.24 0.14
CA TYR A 40 -11.99 3.87 0.66
C TYR A 40 -12.74 3.77 1.99
N HIS A 41 -12.46 4.66 2.94
CA HIS A 41 -13.08 4.60 4.25
C HIS A 41 -14.58 4.90 4.22
N ASN A 42 -15.00 5.81 3.35
CA ASN A 42 -16.42 6.15 3.14
C ASN A 42 -17.09 5.23 2.13
N ASP A 43 -16.51 4.04 1.88
CA ASP A 43 -17.07 2.95 1.08
C ASP A 43 -17.36 3.28 -0.39
N ARG A 44 -16.78 4.36 -0.93
CA ARG A 44 -16.93 4.74 -2.35
C ARG A 44 -16.19 3.81 -3.31
N ARG A 45 -15.27 3.00 -2.78
CA ARG A 45 -14.45 2.02 -3.51
C ARG A 45 -14.50 0.63 -2.86
N CYS A 46 -15.59 0.30 -2.17
CA CYS A 46 -15.73 -0.95 -1.42
C CYS A 46 -15.71 -2.20 -2.31
N ASN A 47 -16.19 -2.08 -3.55
CA ASN A 47 -16.11 -3.13 -4.57
C ASN A 47 -14.67 -3.54 -4.87
N GLU A 48 -13.74 -2.59 -4.93
CA GLU A 48 -12.32 -2.87 -5.14
C GLU A 48 -11.69 -3.60 -3.95
N LEU A 49 -12.08 -3.22 -2.73
CA LEU A 49 -11.62 -3.89 -1.50
C LEU A 49 -12.06 -5.35 -1.48
N VAL A 50 -13.33 -5.63 -1.76
CA VAL A 50 -13.88 -7.00 -1.78
C VAL A 50 -13.23 -7.81 -2.90
N ALA A 51 -13.07 -7.26 -4.10
CA ALA A 51 -12.42 -7.96 -5.21
C ALA A 51 -10.97 -8.36 -4.88
N CYS A 52 -10.20 -7.43 -4.29
CA CYS A 52 -8.84 -7.74 -3.79
C CYS A 52 -8.86 -8.82 -2.71
N ALA A 53 -9.78 -8.73 -1.74
CA ALA A 53 -9.88 -9.71 -0.65
C ALA A 53 -10.20 -11.11 -1.19
N VAL A 54 -11.15 -11.22 -2.13
CA VAL A 54 -11.49 -12.49 -2.80
C VAL A 54 -10.28 -13.05 -3.54
N ALA A 55 -9.53 -12.22 -4.27
CA ALA A 55 -8.34 -12.68 -4.98
C ALA A 55 -7.29 -13.24 -4.02
N LEU A 56 -7.05 -12.59 -2.88
CA LEU A 56 -6.09 -13.05 -1.88
C LEU A 56 -6.56 -14.30 -1.12
N ILE A 57 -7.86 -14.39 -0.81
CA ILE A 57 -8.43 -15.55 -0.10
C ILE A 57 -8.43 -16.81 -0.98
N LYS A 58 -8.55 -16.67 -2.30
CA LYS A 58 -8.45 -17.81 -3.22
C LYS A 58 -7.09 -18.52 -3.18
N GLU A 59 -6.05 -17.80 -2.79
CA GLU A 59 -4.69 -18.36 -2.60
C GLU A 59 -4.49 -18.96 -1.19
N SER A 60 -5.54 -19.01 -0.38
CA SER A 60 -5.55 -19.61 0.96
C SER A 60 -6.39 -20.88 1.01
N ASP A 61 -6.31 -21.61 2.12
CA ASP A 61 -7.14 -22.81 2.34
C ASP A 61 -8.59 -22.52 2.76
N ILE A 62 -8.98 -21.24 2.84
CA ILE A 62 -10.33 -20.83 3.22
C ILE A 62 -11.29 -20.99 2.02
N ASN A 63 -12.37 -21.74 2.21
CA ASN A 63 -13.28 -22.13 1.12
C ASN A 63 -14.77 -21.91 1.44
N GLY A 64 -15.60 -21.99 0.39
CA GLY A 64 -17.06 -21.95 0.49
C GLY A 64 -17.60 -20.69 1.20
N THR A 65 -18.59 -20.87 2.06
CA THR A 65 -19.20 -19.75 2.80
C THR A 65 -18.21 -19.03 3.72
N ALA A 66 -17.20 -19.73 4.25
CA ALA A 66 -16.17 -19.11 5.08
C ALA A 66 -15.33 -18.11 4.26
N ALA A 67 -14.98 -18.45 3.02
CA ALA A 67 -14.26 -17.55 2.11
C ALA A 67 -15.05 -16.28 1.83
N THR A 68 -16.36 -16.40 1.56
CA THR A 68 -17.24 -15.24 1.34
C THR A 68 -17.31 -14.34 2.58
N LYS A 69 -17.45 -14.93 3.76
CA LYS A 69 -17.48 -14.19 5.03
C LYS A 69 -16.15 -13.49 5.31
N ALA A 70 -15.03 -14.20 5.16
CA ALA A 70 -13.70 -13.64 5.32
C ALA A 70 -13.45 -12.48 4.33
N ALA A 71 -13.85 -12.63 3.07
CA ALA A 71 -13.71 -11.57 2.08
C ALA A 71 -14.53 -10.32 2.43
N ALA A 72 -15.75 -10.51 2.93
CA ALA A 72 -16.64 -9.41 3.33
C ALA A 72 -16.11 -8.62 4.53
N ARG A 73 -15.22 -9.18 5.36
CA ARG A 73 -14.65 -8.50 6.55
C ARG A 73 -13.86 -7.24 6.22
N VAL A 74 -13.33 -7.11 4.99
CA VAL A 74 -12.68 -5.86 4.57
C VAL A 74 -13.66 -4.68 4.53
N LEU A 75 -14.97 -4.95 4.53
CA LEU A 75 -16.01 -3.94 4.64
C LEU A 75 -16.16 -3.41 6.07
N ASP A 76 -15.71 -4.15 7.09
CA ASP A 76 -15.65 -3.66 8.46
C ASP A 76 -14.53 -2.62 8.59
N ARG A 77 -14.91 -1.38 8.91
CA ARG A 77 -13.95 -0.27 9.08
C ARG A 77 -12.99 -0.50 10.24
N ALA A 78 -13.38 -1.26 11.27
CA ALA A 78 -12.50 -1.60 12.39
C ALA A 78 -11.33 -2.50 11.95
N CYS A 79 -11.52 -3.29 10.88
CA CYS A 79 -10.47 -4.13 10.30
C CYS A 79 -9.53 -3.37 9.37
N ARG A 80 -9.86 -2.14 8.99
CA ARG A 80 -9.07 -1.40 8.00
C ARG A 80 -7.90 -0.68 8.66
N SER A 81 -6.72 -0.87 8.09
CA SER A 81 -5.54 -0.06 8.34
C SER A 81 -5.14 0.67 7.07
N TYR A 82 -4.59 1.86 7.20
CA TYR A 82 -4.22 2.72 6.08
C TYR A 82 -2.72 2.94 6.16
N ARG A 83 -2.02 2.64 5.07
CA ARG A 83 -0.58 2.83 4.96
C ARG A 83 -0.25 3.80 3.84
N ALA A 84 0.50 4.83 4.19
CA ALA A 84 1.11 5.75 3.26
C ALA A 84 2.64 5.66 3.39
N SER A 85 3.30 5.27 2.31
CA SER A 85 4.75 5.39 2.14
C SER A 85 5.09 6.44 1.09
N LEU A 86 6.02 7.34 1.40
CA LEU A 86 6.47 8.39 0.48
C LEU A 86 7.98 8.35 0.32
N THR A 87 8.45 8.52 -0.91
CA THR A 87 9.86 8.81 -1.15
C THR A 87 10.21 10.19 -0.61
N VAL A 88 11.30 10.29 0.14
CA VAL A 88 11.81 11.54 0.70
C VAL A 88 13.32 11.58 0.62
N SER A 89 13.91 12.77 0.63
CA SER A 89 15.35 12.89 0.88
C SER A 89 15.67 12.68 2.36
N SER A 90 16.92 12.34 2.65
CA SER A 90 17.47 12.17 4.01
C SER A 90 17.20 13.38 4.90
N HIS A 91 17.08 14.58 4.32
CA HIS A 91 16.74 15.80 5.04
C HIS A 91 15.37 15.77 5.73
N ILE A 92 14.41 14.94 5.30
CA ILE A 92 13.06 14.81 5.90
C ILE A 92 12.98 13.57 6.82
N SER A 93 14.09 12.86 7.03
CA SER A 93 14.08 11.59 7.77
C SER A 93 13.91 11.72 9.28
N SER A 94 14.03 12.90 9.89
CA SER A 94 13.87 13.05 11.34
C SER A 94 12.41 12.91 11.80
N ALA A 95 12.18 12.45 13.04
CA ALA A 95 10.84 12.22 13.57
C ALA A 95 9.92 13.45 13.46
N ALA A 96 10.41 14.64 13.83
CA ALA A 96 9.64 15.89 13.74
C ALA A 96 9.25 16.24 12.29
N LYS A 97 10.15 16.00 11.33
CA LYS A 97 9.88 16.27 9.92
C LYS A 97 8.92 15.23 9.32
N ARG A 98 9.01 13.96 9.71
CA ARG A 98 8.03 12.93 9.35
C ARG A 98 6.64 13.25 9.91
N ALA A 99 6.55 13.68 11.18
CA ALA A 99 5.28 14.11 11.75
C ALA A 99 4.65 15.28 10.96
N LYS A 100 5.47 16.25 10.54
CA LYS A 100 5.01 17.35 9.67
C LYS A 100 4.58 16.88 8.27
N LEU A 101 5.28 15.90 7.71
CA LEU A 101 4.96 15.30 6.41
C LEU A 101 3.58 14.64 6.41
N PHE A 102 3.29 13.86 7.46
CA PHE A 102 2.05 13.12 7.64
C PHE A 102 0.99 13.88 8.45
N LYS A 103 1.13 15.20 8.60
CA LYS A 103 0.12 16.02 9.26
C LYS A 103 -1.24 15.86 8.55
N ASP A 104 -2.32 15.86 9.33
CA ASP A 104 -3.71 15.70 8.92
C ASP A 104 -4.09 14.25 8.55
N TYR A 105 -3.26 13.25 8.89
CA TYR A 105 -3.61 11.83 8.68
C TYR A 105 -4.81 11.42 9.53
N GLU A 106 -4.92 12.00 10.72
CA GLU A 106 -6.05 11.87 11.63
C GLU A 106 -7.33 12.55 11.12
N VAL A 107 -7.22 13.59 10.28
CA VAL A 107 -8.35 14.49 9.92
C VAL A 107 -9.32 13.85 8.95
N ILE A 108 -8.89 12.84 8.20
CA ILE A 108 -9.71 12.30 7.10
C ILE A 108 -10.81 11.39 7.63
N LEU A 109 -10.64 10.86 8.84
CA LEU A 109 -11.36 9.73 9.32
C LEU A 109 -11.61 9.94 10.82
N ASP A 110 -12.72 10.59 11.16
CA ASP A 110 -13.14 10.98 12.53
C ASP A 110 -13.19 9.83 13.57
N GLN A 111 -12.69 8.63 13.25
CA GLN A 111 -12.72 7.42 14.07
C GLN A 111 -11.51 6.48 13.84
N LEU A 112 -10.39 6.92 13.23
CA LEU A 112 -9.21 6.05 13.17
C LEU A 112 -8.44 6.02 14.49
N ASN A 113 -8.24 4.80 14.98
CA ASN A 113 -7.31 4.51 16.05
C ASN A 113 -5.85 4.64 15.55
N GLN A 114 -4.91 4.78 16.48
CA GLN A 114 -3.49 4.98 16.14
C GLN A 114 -2.89 3.78 15.40
N ASP A 115 -3.30 2.56 15.74
CA ASP A 115 -2.89 1.30 15.13
C ASP A 115 -3.42 1.12 13.69
N GLN A 116 -4.46 1.88 13.30
CA GLN A 116 -4.97 1.90 11.93
C GLN A 116 -4.20 2.87 11.02
N ARG A 117 -3.28 3.68 11.56
CA ARG A 117 -2.50 4.66 10.80
C ARG A 117 -1.04 4.25 10.69
N VAL A 118 -0.65 3.84 9.49
CA VAL A 118 0.73 3.46 9.18
C VAL A 118 1.34 4.52 8.27
N ALA A 119 2.39 5.17 8.73
CA ALA A 119 3.14 6.18 7.99
C ALA A 119 4.58 5.71 7.85
N ALA A 120 5.05 5.58 6.62
CA ALA A 120 6.40 5.14 6.28
C ALA A 120 7.08 6.14 5.34
N ILE A 121 8.41 6.15 5.37
CA ILE A 121 9.19 6.88 4.38
C ILE A 121 10.17 5.92 3.72
N PHE A 122 10.47 6.18 2.45
CA PHE A 122 11.57 5.55 1.76
C PHE A 122 12.60 6.64 1.41
N THR A 123 13.76 6.59 2.07
CA THR A 123 14.79 7.61 1.90
C THR A 123 15.56 7.38 0.60
N VAL A 124 15.53 8.37 -0.28
CA VAL A 124 16.15 8.35 -1.60
C VAL A 124 16.83 9.70 -1.80
N ASP A 125 18.16 9.71 -1.78
CA ASP A 125 18.97 10.93 -1.97
C ASP A 125 19.47 11.10 -3.41
N GLN A 126 19.33 10.07 -4.24
CA GLN A 126 19.79 10.06 -5.63
C GLN A 126 18.60 9.81 -6.58
N PRO A 127 18.59 10.38 -7.79
CA PRO A 127 17.60 10.06 -8.80
C PRO A 127 17.55 8.54 -9.06
N LEU A 128 16.37 7.92 -8.90
CA LEU A 128 16.21 6.48 -9.17
C LEU A 128 16.14 6.15 -10.67
N ARG A 129 15.87 7.15 -11.52
CA ARG A 129 15.66 6.93 -12.96
C ARG A 129 16.90 6.31 -13.62
N ASP A 130 18.05 6.90 -13.38
CA ASP A 130 19.32 6.42 -13.93
C ASP A 130 19.66 5.00 -13.45
N TRP A 131 19.29 4.68 -12.19
CA TRP A 131 19.44 3.33 -11.66
C TRP A 131 18.54 2.32 -12.37
N PHE A 132 17.26 2.67 -12.60
CA PHE A 132 16.33 1.82 -13.34
C PHE A 132 16.79 1.62 -14.80
N ASP A 133 17.29 2.66 -15.45
CA ASP A 133 17.82 2.58 -16.81
C ASP A 133 19.03 1.64 -16.87
N GLY A 134 19.92 1.72 -15.87
CA GLY A 134 21.06 0.80 -15.72
C GLY A 134 20.64 -0.66 -15.54
N LEU A 135 19.63 -0.91 -14.68
CA LEU A 135 19.08 -2.26 -14.49
C LEU A 135 18.45 -2.80 -15.77
N ALA A 136 17.64 -1.98 -16.46
CA ALA A 136 17.01 -2.36 -17.72
C ALA A 136 18.05 -2.74 -18.79
N GLY A 137 19.12 -1.94 -18.93
CA GLY A 137 20.22 -2.26 -19.85
C GLY A 137 20.90 -3.59 -19.55
N GLN A 138 21.09 -3.93 -18.27
CA GLN A 138 21.66 -5.22 -17.86
C GLN A 138 20.72 -6.38 -18.21
N VAL A 139 19.42 -6.25 -17.93
CA VAL A 139 18.42 -7.28 -18.25
C VAL A 139 18.36 -7.51 -19.76
N LEU A 140 18.29 -6.44 -20.56
CA LEU A 140 18.30 -6.53 -22.03
C LEU A 140 19.56 -7.23 -22.54
N THR A 141 20.74 -6.91 -21.99
CA THR A 141 22.00 -7.57 -22.35
C THR A 141 21.96 -9.08 -22.09
N VAL A 142 21.36 -9.51 -20.98
CA VAL A 142 21.20 -10.94 -20.67
C VAL A 142 20.24 -11.58 -21.65
N LEU A 143 19.06 -10.99 -21.88
CA LEU A 143 18.04 -11.52 -22.79
C LEU A 143 18.59 -11.68 -24.23
N SER A 144 19.27 -10.67 -24.77
CA SER A 144 19.86 -10.75 -26.12
C SER A 144 20.91 -11.85 -26.25
N LYS A 145 21.68 -12.14 -25.18
CA LYS A 145 22.63 -13.27 -25.17
C LYS A 145 21.92 -14.63 -25.15
N TYR A 146 20.77 -14.72 -24.48
CA TYR A 146 19.96 -15.95 -24.50
C TYR A 146 19.33 -16.18 -25.88
N GLU A 147 18.79 -15.13 -26.51
CA GLU A 147 18.21 -15.22 -27.85
C GLU A 147 19.27 -15.59 -28.90
N GLY A 148 20.46 -14.96 -28.86
CA GLY A 148 21.55 -15.25 -29.79
C GLY A 148 22.26 -16.61 -29.58
N ARG A 149 21.95 -17.35 -28.51
CA ARG A 149 22.44 -18.71 -28.26
C ARG A 149 21.50 -19.81 -28.74
N ASN A 150 20.27 -19.45 -29.10
CA ASN A 150 19.24 -20.36 -29.62
C ASN A 150 19.13 -20.30 -31.15
N VAL A 151 20.13 -19.73 -31.84
CA VAL A 151 20.28 -19.70 -33.30
C VAL A 151 21.51 -20.49 -33.71
#